data_AF-A0A7C5CH33-F1
#
_entry.id   AF-A0A7C5CH33-F1
#
_cell.length_a   1.000
_cell.length_b   1.000
_cell.length_c   1.000
_cell.angle_alpha   90.00
_cell.angle_beta   90.00
_cell.angle_gamma   90.00
#
_symmetry.space_group_name_H-M   'P 1'
#
loop_
_entity.id
_entity.type
_entity.pdbx_description
1 polymer ?
#
loop_
_entity_poly.entity_id
_entity_poly.type
_entity_poly.pdbx_seq_one_letter_code
_entity_poly.pdbx_strand_id
1 'polypeptide(L)'
;MKLKEIANVIKGTHLKEKESDTKEHKIYKELTMLSLEPISFIDERKLIEVDSNKKVSSKNLTKVGDVIVSLYFPMIACFVEEGQEGLVIPHYMAVVRLKKGVKLDSRFIVQFINSTRGRKAICAK
;
A
#
# COMPACT_ATOMS: atom_id res chain seq x y z
N MET A 1 9.60 4.79 -20.73
CA MET A 1 10.03 4.80 -19.32
C MET A 1 9.29 3.69 -18.59
N LYS A 2 9.99 2.83 -17.85
CA LYS A 2 9.37 1.75 -17.07
C LYS A 2 9.21 2.20 -15.62
N LEU A 3 8.12 1.80 -14.95
CA LEU A 3 7.88 2.19 -13.54
C LEU A 3 9.04 1.81 -12.61
N LYS A 4 9.66 0.64 -12.82
CA LYS A 4 10.81 0.16 -12.06
C LYS A 4 12.06 1.03 -12.16
N GLU A 5 12.15 1.92 -13.15
CA GLU A 5 13.28 2.84 -13.29
C GLU A 5 13.21 3.93 -12.21
N ILE A 6 12.00 4.43 -11.92
CA ILE A 6 11.74 5.56 -11.01
C ILE A 6 11.24 5.16 -9.62
N ALA A 7 10.71 3.94 -9.46
CA ALA A 7 10.11 3.50 -8.20
C ALA A 7 10.52 2.06 -7.85
N ASN A 8 10.52 1.78 -6.55
CA ASN A 8 10.56 0.42 -6.02
C ASN A 8 9.12 -0.06 -5.83
N VAL A 9 8.80 -1.22 -6.40
CA VAL A 9 7.50 -1.88 -6.22
C VAL A 9 7.71 -3.00 -5.21
N ILE A 10 7.04 -2.91 -4.06
CA ILE A 10 7.19 -3.84 -2.95
C ILE A 10 5.83 -4.47 -2.70
N LYS A 11 5.75 -5.80 -2.78
CA LYS A 11 4.54 -6.54 -2.41
C LYS A 11 4.37 -6.49 -0.90
N GLY A 12 3.14 -6.29 -0.43
CA GLY A 12 2.84 -6.35 0.99
C GLY A 12 3.06 -7.74 1.58
N THR A 13 2.90 -7.85 2.89
CA THR A 13 3.10 -9.11 3.62
C THR A 13 1.79 -9.69 4.10
N HIS A 14 1.75 -11.01 4.25
CA HIS A 14 0.69 -11.64 5.02
C HIS A 14 1.11 -11.58 6.48
N LEU A 15 0.31 -10.97 7.32
CA LEU A 15 0.43 -11.14 8.77
C LEU A 15 -0.39 -12.36 9.14
N LYS A 16 0.22 -13.30 9.86
CA LYS A 16 -0.51 -14.44 10.42
C LYS A 16 -1.21 -13.97 11.69
N GLU A 17 -2.52 -14.15 11.75
CA GLU A 17 -3.22 -14.09 13.03
C GLU A 17 -2.87 -15.33 13.87
N LYS A 18 -2.60 -15.08 15.16
CA LYS A 18 -2.47 -16.03 16.28
C LYS A 18 -1.76 -17.36 16.04
N GLU A 19 -0.57 -17.48 16.62
CA GLU A 19 -0.18 -18.70 17.36
C GLU A 19 0.62 -18.26 18.61
N SER A 20 0.01 -18.44 19.80
CA SER A 20 0.66 -18.46 21.13
C SER A 20 1.05 -17.15 21.87
N ASP A 21 1.22 -17.34 23.18
CA ASP A 21 0.84 -16.46 24.31
C ASP A 21 2.07 -15.79 24.96
N THR A 22 2.97 -15.19 24.17
CA THR A 22 4.23 -14.63 24.70
C THR A 22 4.61 -13.24 24.20
N LYS A 23 4.59 -12.31 25.17
CA LYS A 23 5.49 -11.17 25.48
C LYS A 23 5.77 -10.13 24.37
N GLU A 24 5.19 -8.95 24.60
CA GLU A 24 5.26 -7.68 23.85
C GLU A 24 4.56 -7.67 22.49
N HIS A 25 3.27 -7.33 22.56
CA HIS A 25 2.39 -7.17 21.41
C HIS A 25 2.46 -5.75 20.88
N LYS A 26 2.47 -5.61 19.55
CA LYS A 26 2.24 -4.32 18.90
C LYS A 26 1.01 -4.43 18.03
N ILE A 27 0.03 -3.59 18.37
CA ILE A 27 -1.15 -3.36 17.56
C ILE A 27 -0.73 -2.46 16.40
N TYR A 28 -1.00 -2.92 15.18
CA TYR A 28 -0.85 -2.14 13.97
C TYR A 28 -2.21 -1.92 13.33
N LYS A 29 -2.37 -0.83 12.60
CA LYS A 29 -3.51 -0.65 11.69
C LYS A 29 -3.12 -1.17 10.32
N GLU A 30 -3.94 -2.04 9.73
CA GLU A 30 -3.73 -2.63 8.43
C GLU A 30 -4.72 -2.07 7.40
N LEU A 31 -4.21 -1.85 6.18
CA LEU A 31 -5.03 -1.48 5.03
C LEU A 31 -5.92 -2.64 4.61
N THR A 32 -7.17 -2.33 4.31
CA THR A 32 -8.14 -3.28 3.76
C THR A 32 -8.51 -2.90 2.33
N MET A 33 -9.07 -3.85 1.57
CA MET A 33 -9.67 -3.53 0.27
C MET A 33 -10.73 -2.42 0.34
N LEU A 34 -11.46 -2.33 1.45
CA LEU A 34 -12.49 -1.31 1.67
C LEU A 34 -11.90 0.05 2.05
N SER A 35 -10.70 0.08 2.63
CA SER A 35 -9.99 1.33 2.94
C SER A 35 -9.47 2.05 1.70
N LEU A 36 -9.32 1.36 0.56
CA LEU A 36 -8.93 1.98 -0.71
C LEU A 36 -10.16 2.51 -1.46
N GLU A 37 -10.37 3.81 -1.43
CA GLU A 37 -11.54 4.43 -2.06
C GLU A 37 -11.33 4.69 -3.56
N PRO A 38 -12.37 4.54 -4.40
CA PRO A 38 -12.27 4.75 -5.85
C PRO A 38 -11.80 6.16 -6.25
N ILE A 39 -12.04 7.16 -5.40
CA ILE A 39 -11.54 8.54 -5.58
C ILE A 39 -10.10 8.72 -5.06
N SER A 40 -9.36 7.62 -4.89
CA SER A 40 -7.91 7.56 -4.69
C SER A 40 -7.38 8.03 -3.34
N PHE A 41 -8.18 7.95 -2.28
CA PHE A 41 -7.75 8.22 -0.90
C PHE A 41 -7.89 6.97 -0.02
N ILE A 42 -7.23 6.99 1.14
CA ILE A 42 -7.32 5.93 2.14
C ILE A 42 -8.33 6.36 3.21
N ASP A 43 -9.41 5.60 3.37
CA ASP A 43 -10.39 5.79 4.45
C ASP A 43 -9.93 5.05 5.71
N GLU A 44 -9.40 5.82 6.66
CA GLU A 44 -8.88 5.30 7.92
C GLU A 44 -9.94 4.62 8.81
N ARG A 45 -11.22 4.93 8.60
CA ARG A 45 -12.33 4.32 9.35
C ARG A 45 -12.55 2.85 8.98
N LYS A 46 -12.00 2.42 7.84
CA LYS A 46 -12.11 1.07 7.28
C LYS A 46 -10.83 0.25 7.44
N LEU A 47 -9.88 0.77 8.20
CA LEU A 47 -8.71 0.02 8.64
C LEU A 47 -9.13 -1.03 9.66
N ILE A 48 -8.36 -2.10 9.73
CA ILE A 48 -8.50 -3.11 10.78
C ILE A 48 -7.28 -3.05 11.70
N GLU A 49 -7.47 -3.41 12.95
CA GLU A 49 -6.37 -3.60 13.88
C GLU A 49 -5.87 -5.04 13.77
N VAL A 50 -4.56 -5.19 13.64
CA VAL A 50 -3.88 -6.48 13.57
C VAL A 50 -2.81 -6.52 14.66
N ASP A 51 -2.80 -7.61 15.41
CA ASP A 51 -1.76 -7.87 16.40
C ASP A 51 -0.65 -8.70 15.75
N SER A 52 0.60 -8.27 15.95
CA SER A 52 1.76 -9.00 15.49
C SER A 52 2.78 -9.15 16.61
N ASN A 53 3.04 -10.40 16.98
CA ASN A 53 4.11 -10.78 17.91
C ASN A 53 5.52 -10.46 17.36
N LYS A 54 5.62 -10.12 16.06
CA LYS A 54 6.87 -9.71 15.42
C LYS A 54 6.77 -8.27 14.94
N LYS A 55 7.86 -7.52 15.10
CA LYS A 55 7.98 -6.17 14.53
C LYS A 55 7.83 -6.23 13.01
N VAL A 56 6.84 -5.54 12.46
CA VAL A 56 6.64 -5.44 11.02
C VAL A 56 7.81 -4.68 10.40
N SER A 57 8.36 -5.20 9.30
CA SER A 57 9.44 -4.53 8.58
C SER A 57 8.96 -3.16 8.09
N SER A 58 9.78 -2.12 8.24
CA SER A 58 9.47 -0.76 7.75
C SER A 58 9.29 -0.68 6.23
N LYS A 59 9.67 -1.73 5.48
CA LYS A 59 9.39 -1.85 4.05
C LYS A 59 7.91 -2.17 3.76
N ASN A 60 7.24 -2.83 4.70
CA ASN A 60 5.83 -3.23 4.63
C ASN A 60 4.91 -2.27 5.39
N LEU A 61 5.45 -1.12 5.80
CA LEU A 61 4.72 -0.02 6.39
C LEU A 61 4.64 1.14 5.40
N THR A 62 3.49 1.80 5.36
CA THR A 62 3.27 3.01 4.56
C THR A 62 4.17 4.16 5.02
N LYS A 63 4.52 5.02 4.06
CA LYS A 63 5.20 6.29 4.26
C LYS A 63 4.54 7.35 3.39
N VAL A 64 4.59 8.60 3.82
CA VAL A 64 4.08 9.73 3.03
C VAL A 64 4.66 9.70 1.62
N GLY A 65 3.79 9.91 0.63
CA GLY A 65 4.16 9.90 -0.78
C GLY A 65 4.23 8.52 -1.42
N ASP A 66 3.98 7.45 -0.65
CA ASP A 66 3.76 6.12 -1.23
C ASP A 66 2.48 6.06 -2.04
N VAL A 67 2.46 5.15 -3.00
CA VAL A 67 1.26 4.79 -3.75
C VAL A 67 0.91 3.35 -3.44
N ILE A 68 -0.24 3.12 -2.82
CA ILE A 68 -0.77 1.79 -2.56
C ILE A 68 -1.60 1.37 -3.75
N VAL A 69 -1.41 0.13 -4.20
CA VAL A 69 -2.12 -0.44 -5.33
C VAL A 69 -2.71 -1.78 -4.92
N SER A 70 -4.02 -1.94 -5.06
CA SER A 70 -4.66 -3.25 -4.97
C SER A 70 -4.23 -4.12 -6.15
N LEU A 71 -3.78 -5.34 -5.85
CA LEU A 71 -3.39 -6.32 -6.87
C LEU A 71 -4.59 -7.10 -7.42
N TYR A 72 -5.77 -6.96 -6.78
CA TYR A 72 -7.00 -7.66 -7.14
C TYR A 72 -8.12 -6.66 -7.45
N PHE A 73 -9.17 -7.13 -8.13
CA PHE A 73 -10.31 -6.29 -8.46
C PHE A 73 -11.05 -5.84 -7.18
N PRO A 74 -11.44 -4.56 -7.05
CA PRO A 74 -11.14 -3.45 -7.96
C PRO A 74 -9.68 -2.97 -7.82
N MET A 75 -8.96 -2.88 -8.95
CA MET A 75 -7.56 -2.45 -8.99
C MET A 75 -7.48 -0.93 -8.78
N ILE A 76 -7.55 -0.52 -7.51
CA ILE A 76 -7.52 0.87 -7.06
C ILE A 76 -6.10 1.22 -6.61
N ALA A 77 -5.65 2.40 -6.99
CA ALA A 77 -4.47 3.03 -6.42
C ALA A 77 -4.87 4.20 -5.51
N CYS A 78 -4.21 4.36 -4.36
CA CYS A 78 -4.38 5.50 -3.46
C CYS A 78 -3.02 6.10 -3.08
N PHE A 79 -3.02 7.41 -2.84
CA PHE A 79 -1.86 8.12 -2.31
C PHE A 79 -1.85 8.04 -0.78
N VAL A 80 -0.66 7.88 -0.18
CA VAL A 80 -0.47 7.96 1.27
C VAL A 80 -0.17 9.41 1.66
N GLU A 81 -1.14 10.05 2.31
CA GLU A 81 -1.02 11.42 2.82
C GLU A 81 -0.26 11.47 4.17
N GLU A 82 0.06 12.67 4.62
CA GLU A 82 0.59 12.91 5.98
C GLU A 82 -0.43 12.45 7.03
N GLY A 83 0.04 11.75 8.08
CA GLY A 83 -0.80 11.13 9.11
C GLY A 83 -1.17 9.67 8.82
N GLN A 84 -0.90 9.19 7.59
CA GLN A 84 -1.22 7.82 7.15
C GLN A 84 0.02 6.91 7.10
N GLU A 85 1.09 7.29 7.80
CA GLU A 85 2.30 6.47 7.91
C GLU A 85 2.14 5.32 8.90
N GLY A 86 2.93 4.26 8.69
CA GLY A 86 2.96 3.14 9.64
C GLY A 86 1.78 2.18 9.51
N LEU A 87 0.92 2.33 8.50
CA LEU A 87 -0.11 1.37 8.17
C LEU A 87 0.52 0.13 7.55
N VAL A 88 0.04 -1.05 7.93
CA VAL A 88 0.51 -2.31 7.37
C VAL A 88 -0.05 -2.48 5.96
N ILE A 89 0.85 -2.87 5.04
CA ILE A 89 0.51 -3.16 3.65
C ILE A 89 0.31 -4.69 3.52
N PRO A 90 -0.92 -5.16 3.25
CA PRO A 90 -1.22 -6.58 3.15
C PRO A 90 -0.72 -7.20 1.83
N HIS A 91 -0.54 -8.52 1.82
CA HIS A 91 -0.03 -9.29 0.68
C HIS A 91 -0.82 -9.17 -0.63
N TYR A 92 -2.09 -8.79 -0.56
CA TYR A 92 -2.96 -8.54 -1.70
C TYR A 92 -2.86 -7.09 -2.25
N MET A 93 -1.95 -6.30 -1.69
CA MET A 93 -1.58 -4.97 -2.15
C MET A 93 -0.08 -4.90 -2.44
N ALA A 94 0.30 -3.88 -3.20
CA ALA A 94 1.68 -3.47 -3.38
C ALA A 94 1.84 -1.98 -3.10
N VAL A 95 3.03 -1.59 -2.66
CA VAL A 95 3.43 -0.20 -2.58
C VAL A 95 4.40 0.14 -3.69
N VAL A 96 4.12 1.25 -4.37
CA VAL A 96 5.00 1.90 -5.34
C VAL A 96 5.63 3.09 -4.63
N ARG A 97 6.92 2.97 -4.30
CA ARG A 97 7.68 3.98 -3.56
C ARG A 97 8.75 4.58 -4.47
N LEU A 98 8.73 5.90 -4.66
CA LEU A 98 9.71 6.59 -5.50
C LEU A 98 11.14 6.37 -4.96
N LYS A 99 12.09 6.22 -5.88
CA LYS A 99 13.51 6.16 -5.52
C LYS A 99 14.01 7.53 -5.08
N LYS A 100 15.04 7.54 -4.22
CA LYS A 100 15.69 8.78 -3.78
C LYS A 100 16.17 9.59 -4.99
N GLY A 101 15.95 10.90 -4.97
CA GLY A 101 16.37 11.83 -6.02
C GLY A 101 15.42 11.93 -7.22
N VAL A 102 14.40 11.09 -7.31
CA VAL A 102 13.36 11.22 -8.33
C VAL A 102 12.45 12.40 -7.96
N LYS A 103 12.42 13.41 -8.83
CA LYS A 103 11.51 14.56 -8.73
C LYS A 103 10.25 14.29 -9.53
N LEU A 104 9.33 13.52 -8.94
CA LEU A 104 8.02 13.23 -9.51
C LEU A 104 6.98 13.29 -8.40
N ASP A 105 5.85 13.93 -8.65
CA ASP A 105 4.69 13.81 -7.76
C ASP A 105 4.06 12.42 -7.96
N SER A 106 4.10 11.57 -6.93
CA SER A 106 3.56 10.22 -7.01
C SER A 106 2.03 10.19 -7.14
N ARG A 107 1.31 11.31 -6.89
CA ARG A 107 -0.12 11.45 -7.25
C ARG A 107 -0.36 11.28 -8.76
N PHE A 108 0.63 11.60 -9.59
CA PHE A 108 0.55 11.31 -11.02
C PHE A 108 0.49 9.79 -11.30
N ILE A 109 1.25 8.99 -10.53
CA ILE A 109 1.23 7.53 -10.65
C ILE A 109 -0.15 6.99 -10.26
N VAL A 110 -0.74 7.52 -9.18
CA VAL A 110 -2.10 7.18 -8.73
C VAL A 110 -3.11 7.42 -9.84
N GLN A 111 -3.14 8.64 -10.39
CA GLN A 111 -4.05 8.99 -11.47
C GLN A 111 -3.83 8.16 -12.72
N PHE A 112 -2.57 7.90 -13.07
CA PHE A 112 -2.26 7.05 -14.22
C PHE A 112 -2.80 5.63 -14.02
N ILE A 113 -2.54 4.98 -12.88
CA ILE A 113 -3.00 3.62 -12.59
C ILE A 113 -4.53 3.55 -12.61
N ASN A 114 -5.21 4.53 -12.02
CA ASN A 114 -6.67 4.56 -11.96
C ASN A 114 -7.34 4.92 -13.29
N SER A 115 -6.63 5.59 -14.20
CA SER A 115 -7.14 5.90 -15.54
C SER A 115 -7.47 4.65 -16.35
N THR A 116 -8.38 4.78 -17.33
CA THR A 116 -8.70 3.70 -18.28
C THR A 116 -7.45 3.16 -18.98
N ARG A 117 -6.48 4.04 -19.29
CA ARG A 117 -5.22 3.66 -19.94
C ARG A 117 -4.32 2.84 -19.01
N GLY A 118 -4.17 3.26 -17.76
CA GLY A 118 -3.38 2.52 -16.77
C GLY A 118 -3.97 1.15 -16.48
N ARG A 119 -5.28 1.08 -16.25
CA ARG A 119 -5.98 -0.21 -16.06
C ARG A 119 -5.79 -1.14 -17.24
N LYS A 120 -5.92 -0.65 -18.48
CA LYS A 120 -5.65 -1.44 -19.69
C LYS A 120 -4.19 -1.91 -19.74
N ALA A 121 -3.23 -1.04 -19.42
CA ALA A 121 -1.81 -1.39 -19.43
C ALA A 121 -1.43 -2.45 -18.39
N ILE A 122 -2.15 -2.53 -17.27
CA ILE A 122 -1.93 -3.55 -16.23
C ILE A 122 -2.63 -4.87 -16.59
N CYS A 123 -3.80 -4.81 -17.22
CA CYS A 123 -4.56 -5.99 -17.65
C CYS A 123 -4.07 -6.60 -18.98
N ALA A 124 -3.33 -5.84 -19.80
CA ALA A 124 -2.76 -6.32 -21.05
C ALA A 124 -1.63 -7.33 -20.73
N LYS A 125 -1.90 -8.61 -21.00
CA LYS A 125 -0.91 -9.69 -20.96
C LYS A 125 -0.02 -9.65 -22.20
#